data_AF-A0A813G265-F1
#
_entry.id   AF-A0A813G265-F1
#
_cell.length_a   1.000
_cell.length_b   1.000
_cell.length_c   1.000
_cell.angle_alpha   90.00
_cell.angle_beta   90.00
_cell.angle_gamma   90.00
#
_symmetry.space_group_name_H-M   'P 1'
#
loop_
_entity.id
_entity.type
_entity.pdbx_description
1 polymer ?
#
loop_
_entity_poly.entity_id
_entity_poly.type
_entity_poly.pdbx_seq_one_letter_code
_entity_poly.pdbx_strand_id
1 'polypeptide(L)'
;MASSLASLRGAAPPRRSAILSVVIAVAAAAFAAHAAAGLLNFVGSSGSAASQRALRSDVHNGVALRQGPSDTSGAYAMGGPLQPDGLVVEAHLPASSGVSSILSNVKLALEQIERAATELQFSEEQLAAKQAVLSLIAAREEEAALREKELGAREAHLDSREQAIKASEAVMASLRSGIAVGLEQLAVLPPQQQQQQRQQQSLPQAAAAAIPPTHTLHTRGGGEWDISDADIEKFYAELTTGGKGGDPPKESVVGGLIVKFFHGEFTPQGFKRYAGHWKGPPPGNIGKKDIAVGMDGLKVQMKNPMFVTKGGVGYGVDETLKVVDDGKGWVWLAAEMSPGGLAIELFKSVPFGKRALLVAKQSDVDEMFSKVNWAVALGNIEKTFGGPLIKQR
;
A
#
# COMPACT_ATOMS: atom_id res chain seq x y z
N MET A 1 -22.63 -80.65 -34.78
CA MET A 1 -21.20 -80.28 -34.65
C MET A 1 -21.19 -78.81 -34.24
N ALA A 2 -21.32 -78.47 -32.96
CA ALA A 2 -20.38 -78.61 -31.85
C ALA A 2 -19.21 -77.59 -31.91
N SER A 3 -19.13 -76.77 -30.86
CA SER A 3 -18.02 -75.90 -30.40
C SER A 3 -17.87 -74.56 -31.15
N SER A 4 -17.71 -73.38 -30.52
CA SER A 4 -17.36 -73.04 -29.13
C SER A 4 -17.92 -71.67 -28.75
N LEU A 5 -18.42 -71.59 -27.52
CA LEU A 5 -18.71 -70.38 -26.74
C LEU A 5 -17.42 -69.68 -26.28
N ALA A 6 -17.60 -68.39 -25.94
CA ALA A 6 -16.94 -67.66 -24.86
C ALA A 6 -15.44 -67.32 -24.96
N SER A 7 -15.16 -66.02 -25.13
CA SER A 7 -14.52 -65.20 -24.09
C SER A 7 -14.19 -63.83 -24.68
N LEU A 8 -14.88 -62.78 -24.23
CA LEU A 8 -14.47 -61.36 -24.20
C LEU A 8 -15.68 -60.51 -23.76
N ARG A 9 -16.11 -60.69 -22.51
CA ARG A 9 -16.88 -59.69 -21.76
C ARG A 9 -15.99 -59.25 -20.61
N GLY A 10 -15.70 -57.95 -20.53
CA GLY A 10 -15.07 -57.34 -19.35
C GLY A 10 -13.86 -56.46 -19.62
N ALA A 11 -13.94 -55.51 -20.56
CA ALA A 11 -13.05 -54.35 -20.51
C ALA A 11 -13.78 -53.24 -19.74
N ALA A 12 -13.34 -52.97 -18.50
CA ALA A 12 -13.80 -51.84 -17.72
C ALA A 12 -13.48 -50.53 -18.48
N PRO A 13 -14.38 -49.53 -18.49
CA PRO A 13 -14.13 -48.26 -19.16
C PRO A 13 -12.91 -47.55 -18.54
N PRO A 14 -12.12 -46.80 -19.32
CA PRO A 14 -10.86 -46.23 -18.86
C PRO A 14 -11.09 -45.16 -17.78
N ARG A 15 -10.16 -45.13 -16.81
CA ARG A 15 -10.02 -44.26 -15.63
C ARG A 15 -9.93 -42.74 -15.91
N ARG A 16 -10.50 -42.26 -17.02
CA ARG A 16 -10.49 -40.83 -17.42
C ARG A 16 -11.29 -39.95 -16.46
N SER A 17 -12.34 -40.49 -15.85
CA SER A 17 -13.17 -39.76 -14.87
C SER A 17 -12.38 -39.38 -13.61
N ALA A 18 -11.55 -40.28 -13.07
CA ALA A 18 -10.79 -40.01 -11.85
C ALA A 18 -9.69 -38.97 -12.08
N ILE A 19 -9.04 -39.00 -13.26
CA ILE A 19 -8.00 -38.04 -13.64
C ILE A 19 -8.58 -36.63 -13.79
N LEU A 20 -9.76 -36.51 -14.41
CA LEU A 20 -10.44 -35.22 -14.55
C LEU A 20 -10.84 -34.64 -13.19
N SER A 21 -11.31 -35.48 -12.26
CA SER A 21 -11.67 -35.04 -10.90
C SER A 21 -10.46 -34.52 -10.11
N VAL A 22 -9.29 -35.14 -10.25
CA VAL A 22 -8.05 -34.67 -9.58
C VAL A 22 -7.57 -33.34 -10.16
N VAL A 23 -7.61 -33.17 -11.50
CA VAL A 23 -7.24 -31.90 -12.14
C VAL A 23 -8.19 -30.78 -11.74
N ILE A 24 -9.50 -31.05 -11.68
CA ILE A 24 -10.51 -30.10 -11.20
C ILE A 24 -10.27 -29.75 -9.72
N ALA A 25 -9.96 -30.73 -8.87
CA ALA A 25 -9.68 -30.50 -7.46
C ALA A 25 -8.42 -29.63 -7.24
N VAL A 26 -7.35 -29.87 -8.01
CA VAL A 26 -6.12 -29.07 -7.95
C VAL A 26 -6.37 -27.64 -8.46
N ALA A 27 -7.12 -27.49 -9.56
CA ALA A 27 -7.49 -26.18 -10.08
C ALA A 27 -8.41 -25.41 -9.11
N ALA A 28 -9.35 -26.08 -8.45
CA ALA A 28 -10.22 -25.50 -7.44
C ALA A 28 -9.44 -25.08 -6.19
N ALA A 29 -8.47 -25.89 -5.74
CA ALA A 29 -7.60 -25.53 -4.62
C ALA A 29 -6.71 -24.32 -4.93
N ALA A 30 -6.15 -24.25 -6.15
CA ALA A 30 -5.37 -23.11 -6.60
C ALA A 30 -6.22 -21.83 -6.69
N PHE A 31 -7.46 -21.94 -7.18
CA PHE A 31 -8.40 -20.83 -7.27
C PHE A 31 -8.86 -20.35 -5.88
N ALA A 32 -9.14 -21.26 -4.95
CA ALA A 32 -9.50 -20.94 -3.57
C ALA A 32 -8.34 -20.23 -2.84
N ALA A 33 -7.10 -20.67 -3.05
CA ALA A 33 -5.92 -19.99 -2.51
C ALA A 33 -5.75 -18.57 -3.07
N HIS A 34 -6.04 -18.36 -4.37
CA HIS A 34 -6.01 -17.04 -5.00
C HIS A 34 -7.13 -16.12 -4.47
N ALA A 35 -8.35 -16.64 -4.30
CA ALA A 35 -9.49 -15.89 -3.77
C ALA A 35 -9.31 -15.50 -2.29
N ALA A 36 -8.75 -16.38 -1.47
CA ALA A 36 -8.43 -16.08 -0.07
C ALA A 36 -7.39 -14.95 0.05
N ALA A 37 -6.40 -14.92 -0.85
CA ALA A 37 -5.42 -13.82 -0.92
C ALA A 37 -6.06 -12.48 -1.32
N GLY A 38 -7.04 -12.49 -2.24
CA GLY A 38 -7.81 -11.30 -2.60
C GLY A 38 -8.67 -10.75 -1.45
N LEU A 39 -9.28 -11.64 -0.66
CA LEU A 39 -10.11 -11.24 0.50
C LEU A 39 -9.28 -10.62 1.63
N LEU A 40 -8.04 -11.07 1.83
CA LEU A 40 -7.12 -10.52 2.83
C LEU A 40 -6.64 -9.11 2.48
N ASN A 41 -6.45 -8.81 1.19
CA ASN A 41 -6.17 -7.44 0.72
C ASN A 41 -7.36 -6.48 0.98
N PHE A 42 -8.58 -7.01 0.96
CA PHE A 42 -9.79 -6.23 1.22
C PHE A 42 -10.02 -5.97 2.72
N VAL A 43 -9.85 -6.99 3.58
CA VAL A 43 -10.09 -6.88 5.03
C VAL A 43 -8.99 -6.07 5.75
N GLY A 44 -7.75 -6.07 5.25
CA GLY A 44 -6.66 -5.24 5.77
C GLY A 44 -6.86 -3.73 5.54
N SER A 45 -7.74 -3.33 4.62
CA SER A 45 -7.95 -1.94 4.21
C SER A 45 -9.02 -1.19 5.02
N SER A 46 -9.88 -1.86 5.79
CA SER A 46 -11.13 -1.26 6.28
C SER A 46 -11.35 -1.33 7.80
N GLY A 47 -10.39 -1.79 8.60
CA GLY A 47 -10.53 -1.87 10.05
C GLY A 47 -9.73 -0.80 10.80
N SER A 48 -10.40 0.10 11.54
CA SER A 48 -9.69 0.97 12.49
C SER A 48 -9.04 0.14 13.59
N ALA A 49 -7.87 0.55 14.07
CA ALA A 49 -7.12 -0.14 15.14
C ALA A 49 -7.94 -0.36 16.44
N ALA A 50 -9.01 0.42 16.65
CA ALA A 50 -9.95 0.24 17.75
C ALA A 50 -10.85 -1.00 17.58
N SER A 51 -11.27 -1.33 16.35
CA SER A 51 -12.13 -2.49 16.07
C SER A 51 -11.38 -3.82 16.21
N GLN A 52 -10.09 -3.84 15.88
CA GLN A 52 -9.24 -5.02 16.05
C GLN A 52 -8.94 -5.32 17.53
N ARG A 53 -9.01 -4.30 18.40
CA ARG A 53 -8.76 -4.43 19.85
C ARG A 53 -9.99 -4.99 20.60
N ALA A 54 -11.21 -4.63 20.18
CA ALA A 54 -12.46 -5.17 20.74
C ALA A 54 -12.63 -6.68 20.47
N LEU A 55 -12.26 -7.14 19.26
CA LEU A 55 -12.29 -8.57 18.91
C LEU A 55 -11.29 -9.43 19.69
N ARG A 56 -10.22 -8.83 20.26
CA ARG A 56 -9.24 -9.54 21.08
C ARG A 56 -9.58 -9.54 22.58
N SER A 57 -10.32 -8.54 23.09
CA SER A 57 -10.68 -8.49 24.52
C SER A 57 -11.75 -9.50 24.92
N ASP A 58 -12.62 -9.90 23.99
CA ASP A 58 -13.70 -10.86 24.27
C ASP A 58 -13.21 -12.31 24.37
N VAL A 59 -11.95 -12.58 24.02
CA VAL A 59 -11.35 -13.93 24.05
C VAL A 59 -10.66 -14.23 25.40
N HIS A 60 -10.54 -13.25 26.31
CA HIS A 60 -9.84 -13.43 27.60
C HIS A 60 -10.70 -13.36 28.86
N ASN A 61 -12.01 -13.14 28.76
CA ASN A 61 -12.91 -13.26 29.90
C ASN A 61 -13.85 -14.46 29.72
N GLY A 62 -13.43 -15.59 30.28
CA GLY A 62 -14.30 -16.76 30.44
C GLY A 62 -15.48 -16.42 31.36
N VAL A 63 -16.65 -16.22 30.77
CA VAL A 63 -17.93 -16.19 31.48
C VAL A 63 -18.64 -17.51 31.22
N ALA A 64 -18.76 -18.31 32.28
CA ALA A 64 -19.45 -19.59 32.28
C ALA A 64 -20.93 -19.41 31.90
N LEU A 65 -21.34 -19.97 30.76
CA LEU A 65 -22.74 -20.13 30.41
C LEU A 65 -23.31 -21.41 31.04
N ARG A 66 -24.29 -21.16 31.89
CA ARG A 66 -25.08 -22.09 32.69
C ARG A 66 -25.91 -23.01 31.78
N GLN A 67 -25.74 -24.32 31.95
CA GLN A 67 -26.63 -25.33 31.36
C GLN A 67 -28.00 -25.28 32.05
N GLY A 68 -29.07 -25.33 31.25
CA GLY A 68 -30.44 -25.62 31.67
C GLY A 68 -31.00 -26.75 30.80
N PRO A 69 -31.82 -27.67 31.35
CA PRO A 69 -32.23 -28.89 30.65
C PRO A 69 -33.58 -28.70 29.94
N SER A 70 -33.80 -29.41 28.85
CA SER A 70 -35.16 -29.79 28.44
C SER A 70 -35.14 -31.09 27.66
N ASP A 71 -35.79 -32.06 28.27
CA ASP A 71 -36.08 -33.40 27.81
C ASP A 71 -37.21 -33.45 26.75
N THR A 72 -37.13 -34.50 25.94
CA THR A 72 -38.22 -35.37 25.41
C THR A 72 -39.15 -34.97 24.26
N SER A 73 -39.10 -35.87 23.25
CA SER A 73 -40.21 -36.62 22.62
C SER A 73 -40.64 -36.27 21.19
N GLY A 74 -40.84 -37.32 20.37
CA GLY A 74 -41.70 -37.27 19.18
C GLY A 74 -41.22 -38.06 17.96
N ALA A 75 -41.84 -39.21 17.69
CA ALA A 75 -41.49 -40.22 16.69
C ALA A 75 -42.01 -39.99 15.23
N TYR A 76 -41.61 -40.92 14.34
CA TYR A 76 -42.17 -41.30 13.00
C TYR A 76 -41.88 -40.35 11.81
N ALA A 77 -41.63 -40.75 10.54
CA ALA A 77 -41.62 -42.03 9.82
C ALA A 77 -40.99 -41.85 8.39
N MET A 78 -40.40 -42.92 7.86
CA MET A 78 -40.44 -43.42 6.46
C MET A 78 -39.89 -42.61 5.25
N GLY A 79 -38.79 -43.11 4.67
CA GLY A 79 -38.74 -43.61 3.27
C GLY A 79 -38.51 -42.65 2.09
N GLY A 80 -37.33 -42.72 1.47
CA GLY A 80 -37.06 -42.19 0.12
C GLY A 80 -35.61 -42.44 -0.36
N PRO A 81 -35.33 -42.67 -1.66
CA PRO A 81 -34.32 -43.62 -2.12
C PRO A 81 -32.89 -43.08 -2.35
N LEU A 82 -31.98 -44.06 -2.39
CA LEU A 82 -30.54 -44.06 -2.66
C LEU A 82 -30.05 -43.01 -3.69
N GLN A 83 -29.11 -42.17 -3.25
CA GLN A 83 -28.20 -41.41 -4.13
C GLN A 83 -26.94 -42.25 -4.42
N PRO A 84 -26.32 -42.11 -5.61
CA PRO A 84 -25.07 -42.81 -5.92
C PRO A 84 -23.89 -42.14 -5.20
N ASP A 85 -22.98 -42.98 -4.69
CA ASP A 85 -21.74 -42.62 -4.00
C ASP A 85 -20.89 -41.62 -4.82
N GLY A 86 -21.07 -40.34 -4.53
CA GLY A 86 -20.11 -39.28 -4.83
C GLY A 86 -19.23 -39.08 -3.60
N LEU A 87 -17.92 -39.18 -3.78
CA LEU A 87 -16.95 -38.82 -2.75
C LEU A 87 -17.07 -37.31 -2.46
N VAL A 88 -17.93 -36.93 -1.51
CA VAL A 88 -18.06 -35.56 -1.03
C VAL A 88 -16.95 -35.32 0.00
N VAL A 89 -15.89 -34.62 -0.41
CA VAL A 89 -14.92 -34.04 0.52
C VAL A 89 -15.54 -32.74 1.04
N GLU A 90 -16.36 -32.83 2.09
CA GLU A 90 -16.84 -31.66 2.83
C GLU A 90 -15.68 -31.13 3.70
N ALA A 91 -14.91 -30.19 3.16
CA ALA A 91 -13.96 -29.42 3.93
C ALA A 91 -14.71 -28.34 4.73
N HIS A 92 -15.08 -28.67 5.98
CA HIS A 92 -15.54 -27.67 6.95
C HIS A 92 -14.35 -26.78 7.36
N LEU A 93 -14.23 -25.60 6.74
CA LEU A 93 -13.23 -24.60 7.12
C LEU A 93 -13.80 -23.71 8.25
N PRO A 94 -13.15 -23.64 9.43
CA PRO A 94 -13.58 -22.74 10.49
C PRO A 94 -13.33 -21.26 10.11
N ALA A 95 -14.25 -20.38 10.49
CA ALA A 95 -14.34 -18.99 10.04
C ALA A 95 -13.21 -18.02 10.52
N SER A 96 -12.06 -18.51 10.99
CA SER A 96 -10.95 -17.66 11.43
C SER A 96 -9.56 -18.29 11.27
N SER A 97 -9.33 -19.06 10.21
CA SER A 97 -8.00 -19.63 9.93
C SER A 97 -7.08 -18.59 9.29
N GLY A 98 -6.04 -18.14 10.00
CA GLY A 98 -4.97 -17.32 9.43
C GLY A 98 -4.22 -18.03 8.28
N VAL A 99 -3.43 -17.28 7.50
CA VAL A 99 -2.72 -17.77 6.29
C VAL A 99 -1.97 -19.09 6.52
N SER A 100 -1.34 -19.24 7.69
CA SER A 100 -0.63 -20.47 8.08
C SER A 100 -1.53 -21.71 8.14
N SER A 101 -2.77 -21.56 8.59
CA SER A 101 -3.74 -22.66 8.63
C SER A 101 -4.26 -23.03 7.25
N ILE A 102 -4.40 -22.06 6.34
CA ILE A 102 -4.76 -22.31 4.93
C ILE A 102 -3.64 -23.10 4.23
N LEU A 103 -2.38 -22.66 4.39
CA LEU A 103 -1.22 -23.35 3.81
C LEU A 103 -1.08 -24.77 4.37
N SER A 104 -1.30 -24.95 5.67
CA SER A 104 -1.29 -26.28 6.31
C SER A 104 -2.36 -27.21 5.73
N ASN A 105 -3.58 -26.70 5.50
CA ASN A 105 -4.67 -27.48 4.91
C ASN A 105 -4.38 -27.86 3.43
N VAL A 106 -3.79 -26.95 2.66
CA VAL A 106 -3.35 -27.23 1.28
C VAL A 106 -2.26 -28.30 1.26
N LYS A 107 -1.28 -28.21 2.17
CA LYS A 107 -0.22 -29.21 2.31
C LYS A 107 -0.78 -30.59 2.65
N LEU A 108 -1.70 -30.66 3.61
CA LEU A 108 -2.38 -31.90 3.98
C LEU A 108 -3.15 -32.51 2.80
N ALA A 109 -3.84 -31.68 2.01
CA ALA A 109 -4.54 -32.13 0.80
C ALA A 109 -3.57 -32.67 -0.27
N LEU A 110 -2.40 -32.04 -0.45
CA LEU A 110 -1.36 -32.54 -1.36
C LEU A 110 -0.75 -33.86 -0.90
N GLU A 111 -0.54 -34.05 0.40
CA GLU A 111 -0.08 -35.33 0.97
C GLU A 111 -1.12 -36.45 0.78
N GLN A 112 -2.41 -36.13 0.89
CA GLN A 112 -3.49 -37.08 0.59
C GLN A 112 -3.54 -37.45 -0.90
N ILE A 113 -3.33 -36.46 -1.79
CA ILE A 113 -3.19 -36.71 -3.24
C ILE A 113 -1.98 -37.60 -3.50
N GLU A 114 -0.86 -37.41 -2.80
CA GLU A 114 0.35 -38.25 -2.95
C GLU A 114 0.11 -39.72 -2.57
N ARG A 115 -0.62 -39.98 -1.48
CA ARG A 115 -1.01 -41.34 -1.09
C ARG A 115 -1.88 -42.00 -2.15
N ALA A 116 -2.90 -41.27 -2.64
CA ALA A 116 -3.74 -41.73 -3.74
C ALA A 116 -2.94 -41.89 -5.06
N ALA A 117 -1.90 -41.09 -5.24
CA ALA A 117 -1.05 -41.11 -6.42
C ALA A 117 -0.04 -42.24 -6.45
N THR A 118 0.32 -42.79 -5.30
CA THR A 118 1.22 -43.95 -5.24
C THR A 118 0.50 -45.22 -5.75
N GLU A 119 -0.83 -45.23 -5.73
CA GLU A 119 -1.67 -46.32 -6.26
C GLU A 119 -2.03 -46.17 -7.75
N LEU A 120 -1.71 -45.02 -8.37
CA LEU A 120 -2.03 -44.69 -9.76
C LEU A 120 -0.73 -44.33 -10.49
N GLN A 121 -0.43 -44.93 -11.65
CA GLN A 121 0.75 -44.51 -12.41
C GLN A 121 0.54 -43.11 -13.01
N PHE A 122 1.04 -42.09 -12.31
CA PHE A 122 1.07 -40.70 -12.80
C PHE A 122 2.08 -40.57 -13.95
N SER A 123 1.74 -39.73 -14.93
CA SER A 123 2.65 -39.37 -16.02
C SER A 123 3.75 -38.41 -15.53
N GLU A 124 4.90 -38.38 -16.23
CA GLU A 124 6.02 -37.47 -15.91
C GLU A 124 5.57 -35.99 -15.88
N GLU A 125 4.67 -35.60 -16.77
CA GLU A 125 4.11 -34.24 -16.83
C GLU A 125 3.34 -33.88 -15.54
N GLN A 126 2.59 -34.82 -14.97
CA GLN A 126 1.87 -34.59 -13.72
C GLN A 126 2.81 -34.53 -12.51
N LEU A 127 3.89 -35.31 -12.53
CA LEU A 127 4.93 -35.24 -11.49
C LEU A 127 5.65 -33.89 -11.54
N ALA A 128 5.95 -33.38 -12.75
CA ALA A 128 6.54 -32.06 -12.95
C ALA A 128 5.60 -30.93 -12.47
N ALA A 129 4.30 -31.01 -12.79
CA ALA A 129 3.30 -30.05 -12.32
C ALA A 129 3.19 -30.06 -10.79
N LYS A 130 3.19 -31.24 -10.16
CA LYS A 130 3.22 -31.38 -8.69
C LYS A 130 4.45 -30.68 -8.10
N GLN A 131 5.63 -30.93 -8.66
CA GLN A 131 6.86 -30.34 -8.17
C GLN A 131 6.83 -28.81 -8.28
N ALA A 132 6.29 -28.26 -9.37
CA ALA A 132 6.12 -26.83 -9.54
C ALA A 132 5.19 -26.20 -8.48
N VAL A 133 4.08 -26.86 -8.15
CA VAL A 133 3.15 -26.39 -7.10
C VAL A 133 3.83 -26.42 -5.72
N LEU A 134 4.58 -27.47 -5.40
CA LEU A 134 5.31 -27.56 -4.13
C LEU A 134 6.38 -26.47 -4.02
N SER A 135 7.12 -26.19 -5.09
CA SER A 135 8.08 -25.07 -5.12
C SER A 135 7.41 -23.72 -4.93
N LEU A 136 6.22 -23.51 -5.50
CA LEU A 136 5.44 -22.29 -5.31
C LEU A 136 4.99 -22.12 -3.85
N ILE A 137 4.52 -23.20 -3.21
CA ILE A 137 4.10 -23.19 -1.80
C ILE A 137 5.28 -22.84 -0.90
N ALA A 138 6.44 -23.49 -1.11
CA ALA A 138 7.65 -23.20 -0.32
C ALA A 138 8.08 -21.72 -0.45
N ALA A 139 8.07 -21.17 -1.66
CA ALA A 139 8.38 -19.75 -1.88
C ALA A 139 7.38 -18.82 -1.17
N ARG A 140 6.10 -19.20 -1.08
CA ARG A 140 5.08 -18.42 -0.36
C ARG A 140 5.22 -18.52 1.16
N GLU A 141 5.63 -19.68 1.68
CA GLU A 141 5.95 -19.83 3.10
C GLU A 141 7.13 -18.94 3.51
N GLU A 142 8.17 -18.87 2.67
CA GLU A 142 9.32 -17.97 2.90
C GLU A 142 8.91 -16.49 2.88
N GLU A 143 8.10 -16.08 1.89
CA GLU A 143 7.56 -14.71 1.82
C GLU A 143 6.69 -14.37 3.05
N ALA A 144 5.87 -15.31 3.51
CA ALA A 144 5.04 -15.14 4.71
C ALA A 144 5.89 -14.97 5.98
N ALA A 145 6.94 -15.78 6.14
CA ALA A 145 7.87 -15.67 7.26
C ALA A 145 8.63 -14.33 7.26
N LEU A 146 9.04 -13.85 6.08
CA LEU A 146 9.66 -12.53 5.94
C LEU A 146 8.70 -11.41 6.37
N ARG A 147 7.43 -11.46 5.93
CA ARG A 147 6.41 -10.49 6.32
C ARG A 147 6.14 -10.49 7.82
N GLU A 148 6.08 -11.67 8.45
CA GLU A 148 5.88 -11.75 9.90
C GLU A 148 7.03 -11.08 10.66
N LYS A 149 8.27 -11.29 10.20
CA LYS A 149 9.45 -10.60 10.74
C LYS A 149 9.39 -9.09 10.55
N GLU A 150 8.94 -8.60 9.39
CA GLU A 150 8.75 -7.17 9.13
C GLU A 150 7.65 -6.56 10.00
N LEU A 151 6.55 -7.28 10.22
CA LEU A 151 5.47 -6.84 11.10
C LEU A 151 5.95 -6.75 12.56
N GLY A 152 6.70 -7.73 13.05
CA GLY A 152 7.30 -7.67 14.39
C GLY A 152 8.27 -6.50 14.56
N ALA A 153 9.08 -6.20 13.53
CA ALA A 153 9.96 -5.03 13.55
C ALA A 153 9.18 -3.71 13.56
N ARG A 154 8.04 -3.64 12.84
CA ARG A 154 7.14 -2.47 12.84
C ARG A 154 6.46 -2.28 14.19
N GLU A 155 6.00 -3.36 14.84
CA GLU A 155 5.42 -3.29 16.18
C GLU A 155 6.44 -2.78 17.19
N ALA A 156 7.67 -3.30 17.19
CA ALA A 156 8.74 -2.80 18.05
C ALA A 156 9.07 -1.30 17.82
N HIS A 157 9.02 -0.84 16.57
CA HIS A 157 9.19 0.57 16.24
C HIS A 157 8.04 1.44 16.75
N LEU A 158 6.79 0.95 16.67
CA LEU A 158 5.62 1.64 17.22
C LEU A 158 5.70 1.77 18.75
N ASP A 159 6.12 0.71 19.44
CA ASP A 159 6.32 0.74 20.89
C ASP A 159 7.40 1.76 21.30
N SER A 160 8.51 1.80 20.56
CA SER A 160 9.58 2.79 20.78
C SER A 160 9.08 4.22 20.57
N ARG A 161 8.24 4.45 19.55
CA ARG A 161 7.63 5.76 19.30
C ARG A 161 6.66 6.16 20.41
N GLU A 162 5.87 5.23 20.94
CA GLU A 162 4.98 5.49 22.07
C GLU A 162 5.77 5.88 23.33
N GLN A 163 6.89 5.20 23.60
CA GLN A 163 7.79 5.56 24.71
C GLN A 163 8.39 6.96 24.55
N ALA A 164 8.80 7.33 23.33
CA ALA A 164 9.32 8.67 23.05
C ALA A 164 8.26 9.76 23.27
N ILE A 165 7.00 9.50 22.88
CA ILE A 165 5.88 10.41 23.14
C ILE A 165 5.69 10.58 24.66
N LYS A 166 5.60 9.49 25.42
CA LYS A 166 5.48 9.55 26.89
C LYS A 166 6.63 10.31 27.56
N ALA A 167 7.86 10.11 27.08
CA ALA A 167 9.03 10.85 27.58
C ALA A 167 8.91 12.36 27.30
N SER A 168 8.47 12.74 26.10
CA SER A 168 8.25 14.15 25.74
C SER A 168 7.15 14.82 26.58
N GLU A 169 6.06 14.10 26.86
CA GLU A 169 4.98 14.57 27.72
C GLU A 169 5.47 14.81 29.15
N ALA A 170 6.31 13.92 29.68
CA ALA A 170 6.91 14.09 31.00
C ALA A 170 7.85 15.32 31.08
N VAL A 171 8.65 15.56 30.04
CA VAL A 171 9.50 16.77 29.95
C VAL A 171 8.63 18.03 29.93
N MET A 172 7.58 18.05 29.10
CA MET A 172 6.66 19.19 29.03
C MET A 172 5.90 19.42 30.34
N ALA A 173 5.53 18.36 31.06
CA ALA A 173 4.93 18.47 32.39
C ALA A 173 5.91 19.10 33.40
N SER A 174 7.17 18.68 33.39
CA SER A 174 8.22 19.25 34.25
C SER A 174 8.47 20.72 33.95
N LEU A 175 8.54 21.11 32.66
CA LEU A 175 8.66 22.51 32.25
C LEU A 175 7.49 23.37 32.74
N ARG A 176 6.25 22.88 32.62
CA ARG A 176 5.06 23.59 33.14
C ARG A 176 5.15 23.79 34.65
N SER A 177 5.59 22.76 35.39
CA SER A 177 5.78 22.86 36.84
C SER A 177 6.89 23.86 37.20
N GLY A 178 8.01 23.87 36.47
CA GLY A 178 9.10 24.81 36.71
C GLY A 178 8.71 26.27 36.47
N ILE A 179 7.92 26.53 35.42
CA ILE A 179 7.37 27.87 35.14
C ILE A 179 6.44 28.33 36.26
N ALA A 180 5.56 27.45 36.77
CA ALA A 180 4.66 27.77 37.87
C ALA A 180 5.43 28.17 39.14
N VAL A 181 6.46 27.42 39.50
CA VAL A 181 7.32 27.73 40.67
C VAL A 181 8.09 29.04 40.46
N GLY A 182 8.61 29.30 39.25
CA GLY A 182 9.29 30.56 38.92
C GLY A 182 8.36 31.78 39.04
N LEU A 183 7.10 31.64 38.61
CA LEU A 183 6.09 32.70 38.72
C LEU A 183 5.68 32.97 40.17
N GLU A 184 5.59 31.93 41.02
CA GLU A 184 5.34 32.11 42.45
C GLU A 184 6.51 32.78 43.18
N GLN A 185 7.76 32.46 42.83
CA GLN A 185 8.93 33.15 43.41
C GLN A 185 9.01 34.63 43.02
N LEU A 186 8.57 35.00 41.82
CA LEU A 186 8.48 36.39 41.38
C LEU A 186 7.40 37.18 42.13
N ALA A 187 6.36 36.52 42.65
CA ALA A 187 5.28 37.13 43.42
C ALA A 187 5.68 37.49 44.87
N VAL A 188 6.79 36.94 45.38
CA VAL A 188 7.28 37.17 46.77
C VAL A 188 8.39 38.24 46.83
N LEU A 189 8.81 38.80 45.68
CA LEU A 189 9.82 39.86 45.68
C LEU A 189 9.27 41.15 46.33
N PRO A 190 10.02 41.78 47.26
CA PRO A 190 9.64 43.04 47.86
C PRO A 190 9.37 44.11 46.78
N PRO A 191 8.34 44.98 46.92
CA PRO A 191 7.95 45.96 45.91
C PRO A 191 9.10 46.84 45.40
N GLN A 192 10.12 47.09 46.24
CA GLN A 192 11.30 47.88 45.87
C GLN A 192 12.20 47.21 44.83
N GLN A 193 12.30 45.88 44.79
CA GLN A 193 13.12 45.18 43.79
C GLN A 193 12.40 45.04 42.44
N GLN A 194 11.07 44.92 42.44
CA GLN A 194 10.28 44.92 41.20
C GLN A 194 10.38 46.26 40.44
N GLN A 195 10.56 47.37 41.17
CA GLN A 195 10.67 48.70 40.58
C GLN A 195 12.06 48.94 39.94
N GLN A 196 13.14 48.39 40.50
CA GLN A 196 14.47 48.45 39.90
C GLN A 196 14.59 47.60 38.62
N GLN A 197 13.94 46.42 38.57
CA GLN A 197 13.96 45.59 37.36
C GLN A 197 13.17 46.20 36.20
N ARG A 198 12.05 46.89 36.47
CA ARG A 198 11.31 47.64 35.44
C ARG A 198 12.11 48.81 34.85
N GLN A 199 12.99 49.42 35.63
CA GLN A 199 13.84 50.52 35.16
C GLN A 199 15.05 50.04 34.33
N GLN A 200 15.45 48.77 34.42
CA GLN A 200 16.54 48.22 33.62
C GLN A 200 16.09 47.66 32.25
N GLN A 201 14.80 47.54 31.99
CA GLN A 201 14.26 47.03 30.71
C GLN A 201 13.77 48.11 29.74
N SER A 202 13.90 49.41 30.05
CA SER A 202 13.56 50.49 29.12
C SER A 202 14.74 50.84 28.21
N LEU A 203 14.89 50.11 27.10
CA LEU A 203 15.64 50.57 25.93
C LEU A 203 14.74 51.43 25.02
N PRO A 204 15.27 52.44 24.30
CA PRO A 204 14.47 53.37 23.52
C PRO A 204 13.93 52.73 22.24
N GLN A 205 12.61 52.68 22.14
CA GLN A 205 11.86 52.23 20.98
C GLN A 205 11.76 53.39 19.98
N ALA A 206 12.62 53.38 18.95
CA ALA A 206 12.53 54.30 17.83
C ALA A 206 11.56 53.75 16.75
N ALA A 207 10.59 54.59 16.40
CA ALA A 207 9.70 54.61 15.23
C ALA A 207 9.63 53.34 14.34
N ALA A 208 8.51 52.60 14.46
CA ALA A 208 8.02 51.73 13.41
C ALA A 208 6.60 52.18 12.99
N ALA A 209 6.45 52.40 11.69
CA ALA A 209 5.25 52.88 11.03
C ALA A 209 4.04 51.92 11.17
N ALA A 210 2.86 52.50 11.02
CA ALA A 210 1.56 51.84 11.12
C ALA A 210 1.42 50.60 10.21
N ILE A 211 1.06 49.48 10.83
CA ILE A 211 0.64 48.24 10.16
C ILE A 211 -0.90 48.18 10.26
N PRO A 212 -1.64 47.94 9.15
CA PRO A 212 -3.10 47.80 9.17
C PRO A 212 -3.55 46.54 9.94
N PRO A 213 -4.84 46.46 10.35
CA PRO A 213 -5.30 45.47 11.32
C PRO A 213 -5.02 44.03 10.88
N THR A 214 -4.30 43.34 11.77
CA THR A 214 -4.08 41.90 11.76
C THR A 214 -5.42 41.18 11.69
N HIS A 215 -5.62 40.42 10.61
CA HIS A 215 -6.60 39.35 10.58
C HIS A 215 -6.41 38.47 11.82
N THR A 216 -7.48 38.31 12.59
CA THR A 216 -7.56 37.37 13.69
C THR A 216 -7.31 35.96 13.17
N LEU A 217 -6.07 35.49 13.33
CA LEU A 217 -5.68 34.11 13.10
C LEU A 217 -6.54 33.24 14.03
N HIS A 218 -7.49 32.54 13.43
CA HIS A 218 -8.21 31.47 14.09
C HIS A 218 -7.19 30.49 14.68
N THR A 219 -7.38 30.15 15.94
CA THR A 219 -6.65 29.10 16.66
C THR A 219 -7.02 27.75 16.01
N ARG A 220 -6.37 27.45 14.89
CA ARG A 220 -6.53 26.21 14.12
C ARG A 220 -5.41 25.28 14.58
N GLY A 221 -5.72 24.36 15.50
CA GLY A 221 -4.82 23.26 15.82
C GLY A 221 -4.71 22.33 14.61
N GLY A 222 -3.51 22.24 14.02
CA GLY A 222 -3.21 21.53 12.76
C GLY A 222 -2.51 22.48 11.80
N GLY A 223 -1.25 22.20 11.47
CA GLY A 223 -0.32 23.17 10.91
C GLY A 223 -0.75 23.74 9.57
N GLU A 224 -0.35 24.99 9.30
CA GLU A 224 -0.58 25.76 8.08
C GLU A 224 -0.07 25.08 6.77
N TRP A 225 0.55 23.89 6.89
CA TRP A 225 1.17 23.14 5.80
C TRP A 225 0.65 21.71 5.65
N ASP A 226 -0.42 21.32 6.34
CA ASP A 226 -1.00 19.99 6.19
C ASP A 226 -1.86 19.91 4.92
N ILE A 227 -1.39 19.18 3.90
CA ILE A 227 -2.18 18.86 2.70
C ILE A 227 -3.26 17.84 3.08
N SER A 228 -4.51 18.26 3.02
CA SER A 228 -5.66 17.42 3.31
C SER A 228 -6.01 16.51 2.14
N ASP A 229 -6.77 15.44 2.39
CA ASP A 229 -7.24 14.55 1.31
C ASP A 229 -8.13 15.30 0.31
N ALA A 230 -8.85 16.33 0.77
CA ALA A 230 -9.64 17.21 -0.10
C ALA A 230 -8.74 18.02 -1.05
N ASP A 231 -7.57 18.45 -0.61
CA ASP A 231 -6.60 19.16 -1.46
C ASP A 231 -6.00 18.22 -2.51
N ILE A 232 -5.74 16.96 -2.13
CA ILE A 232 -5.25 15.93 -3.05
C ILE A 232 -6.31 15.64 -4.13
N GLU A 233 -7.56 15.39 -3.71
CA GLU A 233 -8.68 15.15 -4.63
C GLU A 233 -8.94 16.36 -5.53
N LYS A 234 -8.82 17.58 -5.00
CA LYS A 234 -8.91 18.80 -5.81
C LYS A 234 -7.83 18.86 -6.86
N PHE A 235 -6.58 18.57 -6.51
CA PHE A 235 -5.48 18.57 -7.48
C PHE A 235 -5.65 17.46 -8.53
N TYR A 236 -6.10 16.27 -8.11
CA TYR A 236 -6.46 15.20 -9.03
C TYR A 236 -7.58 15.63 -10.00
N ALA A 237 -8.61 16.30 -9.50
CA ALA A 237 -9.70 16.83 -10.32
C ALA A 237 -9.22 17.90 -11.31
N GLU A 238 -8.33 18.80 -10.88
CA GLU A 238 -7.70 19.80 -11.77
C GLU A 238 -6.91 19.12 -12.90
N LEU A 239 -6.20 18.03 -12.59
CA LEU A 239 -5.45 17.25 -13.57
C LEU A 239 -6.33 16.44 -14.52
N THR A 240 -7.56 16.10 -14.18
CA THR A 240 -8.40 15.19 -14.99
C THR A 240 -9.59 15.89 -15.64
N THR A 241 -10.02 17.03 -15.12
CA THR A 241 -11.17 17.77 -15.66
C THR A 241 -10.80 18.44 -16.98
N GLY A 242 -11.54 18.11 -18.04
CA GLY A 242 -11.36 18.69 -19.37
C GLY A 242 -10.08 18.26 -20.10
N GLY A 243 -9.30 17.34 -19.53
CA GLY A 243 -8.12 16.79 -20.19
C GLY A 243 -8.51 15.76 -21.25
N LYS A 244 -7.59 15.53 -22.21
CA LYS A 244 -7.77 14.59 -23.32
C LYS A 244 -7.06 13.25 -23.08
N GLY A 245 -6.34 13.14 -21.97
CA GLY A 245 -5.46 12.01 -21.72
C GLY A 245 -4.28 11.93 -22.68
N GLY A 246 -3.66 10.75 -22.70
CA GLY A 246 -2.59 10.41 -23.64
C GLY A 246 -1.24 10.99 -23.27
N ASP A 247 -0.38 11.14 -24.26
CA ASP A 247 1.02 11.52 -24.08
C ASP A 247 1.19 13.04 -23.93
N PRO A 248 2.22 13.49 -23.18
CA PRO A 248 2.55 14.90 -23.09
C PRO A 248 3.00 15.45 -24.45
N PRO A 249 2.88 16.77 -24.69
CA PRO A 249 3.37 17.38 -25.92
C PRO A 249 4.86 17.10 -26.15
N LYS A 250 5.25 16.82 -27.41
CA LYS A 250 6.62 16.42 -27.77
C LYS A 250 7.70 17.38 -27.27
N GLU A 251 7.47 18.67 -27.47
CA GLU A 251 8.44 19.73 -27.15
C GLU A 251 8.37 20.15 -25.67
N SER A 252 7.59 19.46 -24.85
CA SER A 252 7.44 19.81 -23.45
C SER A 252 8.59 19.30 -22.59
N VAL A 253 8.98 20.11 -21.59
CA VAL A 253 9.97 19.72 -20.58
C VAL A 253 9.53 18.45 -19.85
N VAL A 254 8.24 18.33 -19.52
CA VAL A 254 7.68 17.15 -18.86
C VAL A 254 7.85 15.90 -19.72
N GLY A 255 7.51 15.95 -21.01
CA GLY A 255 7.70 14.81 -21.92
C GLY A 255 9.18 14.41 -22.03
N GLY A 256 10.08 15.40 -22.15
CA GLY A 256 11.52 15.14 -22.16
C GLY A 256 12.04 14.48 -20.88
N LEU A 257 11.56 14.91 -19.71
CA LEU A 257 11.92 14.31 -18.43
C LEU A 257 11.36 12.90 -18.30
N ILE A 258 10.11 12.67 -18.69
CA ILE A 258 9.50 11.33 -18.65
C ILE A 258 10.32 10.34 -19.47
N VAL A 259 10.73 10.71 -20.69
CA VAL A 259 11.61 9.84 -21.50
C VAL A 259 12.95 9.61 -20.82
N LYS A 260 13.62 10.65 -20.32
CA LYS A 260 14.94 10.50 -19.68
C LYS A 260 14.92 9.60 -18.43
N PHE A 261 13.80 9.55 -17.71
CA PHE A 261 13.67 8.81 -16.46
C PHE A 261 12.99 7.44 -16.60
N PHE A 262 12.10 7.26 -17.57
CA PHE A 262 11.28 6.05 -17.70
C PHE A 262 11.54 5.28 -19.00
N HIS A 263 12.31 5.83 -19.94
CA HIS A 263 12.74 5.09 -21.14
C HIS A 263 13.98 4.24 -20.81
N GLY A 264 13.71 3.02 -20.36
CA GLY A 264 14.71 2.06 -19.91
C GLY A 264 14.06 0.87 -19.22
N GLU A 265 14.86 0.14 -18.45
CA GLU A 265 14.40 -1.05 -17.72
C GLU A 265 14.71 -0.89 -16.23
N PHE A 266 13.68 -1.08 -15.40
CA PHE A 266 13.81 -1.09 -13.95
C PHE A 266 14.17 -2.52 -13.51
N THR A 267 15.40 -2.73 -13.06
CA THR A 267 15.88 -4.02 -12.55
C THR A 267 16.08 -3.94 -11.04
N PRO A 268 16.13 -5.09 -10.33
CA PRO A 268 16.44 -5.10 -8.90
C PRO A 268 17.78 -4.44 -8.54
N GLN A 269 18.72 -4.38 -9.48
CA GLN A 269 20.04 -3.75 -9.31
C GLN A 269 20.03 -2.24 -9.60
N GLY A 270 18.95 -1.70 -10.18
CA GLY A 270 18.86 -0.29 -10.53
C GLY A 270 18.11 -0.04 -11.84
N PHE A 271 18.13 1.22 -12.29
CA PHE A 271 17.54 1.61 -13.57
C PHE A 271 18.58 1.55 -14.69
N LYS A 272 18.36 0.68 -15.69
CA LYS A 272 19.17 0.61 -16.90
C LYS A 272 18.67 1.64 -17.92
N ARG A 273 19.39 2.74 -18.03
CA ARG A 273 19.08 3.86 -18.93
C ARG A 273 19.45 3.53 -20.37
N TYR A 274 18.56 3.84 -21.32
CA TYR A 274 18.86 3.79 -22.76
C TYR A 274 19.14 5.19 -23.32
N ALA A 275 19.86 6.00 -22.55
CA ALA A 275 20.13 7.40 -22.88
C ALA A 275 20.91 7.55 -24.20
N GLY A 276 20.55 8.58 -24.99
CA GLY A 276 21.31 8.99 -26.17
C GLY A 276 20.96 8.25 -27.48
N HIS A 277 20.09 7.24 -27.44
CA HIS A 277 19.66 6.49 -28.63
C HIS A 277 18.23 6.79 -29.07
N TRP A 278 17.75 8.00 -28.75
CA TRP A 278 16.41 8.47 -29.08
C TRP A 278 16.17 8.53 -30.58
N LYS A 279 14.93 8.24 -31.00
CA LYS A 279 14.54 8.06 -32.40
C LYS A 279 13.77 9.25 -32.97
N GLY A 280 13.85 10.41 -32.33
CA GLY A 280 13.26 11.64 -32.84
C GLY A 280 14.06 12.23 -34.02
N PRO A 281 13.42 13.07 -34.84
CA PRO A 281 14.11 13.92 -35.82
C PRO A 281 14.56 15.24 -35.16
N PRO A 282 15.82 15.70 -35.36
CA PRO A 282 16.96 14.97 -35.93
C PRO A 282 17.42 13.80 -35.02
N PRO A 283 18.08 12.76 -35.58
CA PRO A 283 18.53 11.60 -34.83
C PRO A 283 19.32 11.99 -33.56
N GLY A 284 18.99 11.35 -32.44
CA GLY A 284 19.53 11.69 -31.12
C GLY A 284 18.60 12.58 -30.28
N ASN A 285 17.58 13.21 -30.89
CA ASN A 285 16.56 13.95 -30.16
C ASN A 285 15.39 13.05 -29.73
N ILE A 286 14.67 13.47 -28.69
CA ILE A 286 13.47 12.79 -28.20
C ILE A 286 12.32 12.97 -29.22
N GLY A 287 11.78 11.85 -29.70
CA GLY A 287 10.64 11.80 -30.60
C GLY A 287 9.34 11.35 -29.92
N LYS A 288 8.23 11.42 -30.67
CA LYS A 288 6.92 10.93 -30.20
C LYS A 288 6.95 9.45 -29.79
N LYS A 289 7.73 8.63 -30.53
CA LYS A 289 7.90 7.20 -30.21
C LYS A 289 8.61 6.99 -28.88
N ASP A 290 9.65 7.76 -28.60
CA ASP A 290 10.36 7.67 -27.32
C ASP A 290 9.46 8.11 -26.16
N ILE A 291 8.61 9.12 -26.37
CA ILE A 291 7.62 9.57 -25.39
C ILE A 291 6.62 8.49 -25.06
N ALA A 292 6.06 7.81 -26.06
CA ALA A 292 5.15 6.68 -25.83
C ALA A 292 5.80 5.60 -24.96
N VAL A 293 7.05 5.22 -25.25
CA VAL A 293 7.79 4.23 -24.45
C VAL A 293 8.04 4.74 -23.02
N GLY A 294 8.46 6.00 -22.86
CA GLY A 294 8.64 6.60 -21.54
C GLY A 294 7.33 6.69 -20.75
N MET A 295 6.20 6.96 -21.41
CA MET A 295 4.88 7.02 -20.80
C MET A 295 4.40 5.64 -20.33
N ASP A 296 4.67 4.59 -21.10
CA ASP A 296 4.37 3.23 -20.68
C ASP A 296 5.22 2.82 -19.46
N GLY A 297 6.51 3.17 -19.47
CA GLY A 297 7.38 3.00 -18.31
C GLY A 297 6.88 3.76 -17.07
N LEU A 298 6.45 5.01 -17.24
CA LEU A 298 5.87 5.82 -16.17
C LEU A 298 4.59 5.18 -15.61
N LYS A 299 3.66 4.74 -16.46
CA LYS A 299 2.41 4.08 -16.01
C LYS A 299 2.70 2.83 -15.19
N VAL A 300 3.62 1.98 -15.66
CA VAL A 300 4.04 0.77 -14.94
C VAL A 300 4.60 1.13 -13.57
N GLN A 301 5.49 2.12 -13.52
CA GLN A 301 6.08 2.55 -12.26
C GLN A 301 5.07 3.27 -11.35
N MET A 302 4.08 3.99 -11.87
CA MET A 302 3.04 4.58 -11.02
C MET A 302 2.12 3.51 -10.41
N LYS A 303 1.84 2.41 -11.12
CA LYS A 303 1.08 1.28 -10.55
C LYS A 303 1.87 0.56 -9.46
N ASN A 304 3.13 0.27 -9.74
CA ASN A 304 4.01 -0.46 -8.81
C ASN A 304 5.43 0.17 -8.81
N PRO A 305 5.64 1.23 -8.02
CA PRO A 305 6.91 1.96 -8.08
C PRO A 305 8.02 1.16 -7.43
N MET A 306 9.08 0.91 -8.19
CA MET A 306 10.29 0.23 -7.68
C MET A 306 11.18 1.18 -6.87
N PHE A 307 11.21 2.46 -7.26
CA PHE A 307 11.97 3.51 -6.58
C PHE A 307 11.02 4.62 -6.15
N VAL A 308 10.77 4.71 -4.85
CA VAL A 308 9.91 5.73 -4.22
C VAL A 308 10.79 6.62 -3.35
N THR A 309 10.71 7.93 -3.58
CA THR A 309 11.39 8.90 -2.73
C THR A 309 10.56 9.14 -1.47
N LYS A 310 11.22 9.27 -0.31
CA LYS A 310 10.55 9.64 0.94
C LYS A 310 9.97 11.06 0.82
N GLY A 311 8.73 11.19 1.25
CA GLY A 311 7.98 12.43 1.32
C GLY A 311 7.13 12.43 2.59
N GLY A 312 6.02 13.17 2.58
CA GLY A 312 5.24 13.39 3.78
C GLY A 312 5.97 14.29 4.78
N VAL A 313 5.19 14.83 5.73
CA VAL A 313 5.55 15.91 6.68
C VAL A 313 6.01 17.22 6.02
N GLY A 314 5.54 18.34 6.56
CA GLY A 314 5.58 19.66 5.92
C GLY A 314 6.97 20.19 5.52
N TYR A 315 6.99 21.40 4.97
CA TYR A 315 8.22 22.00 4.47
C TYR A 315 9.31 22.17 5.55
N GLY A 316 10.55 21.82 5.23
CA GLY A 316 11.71 22.00 6.12
C GLY A 316 11.80 21.01 7.29
N VAL A 317 11.01 19.93 7.26
CA VAL A 317 11.03 18.89 8.29
C VAL A 317 12.21 17.93 8.05
N ASP A 318 12.78 17.42 9.16
CA ASP A 318 13.86 16.43 9.17
C ASP A 318 13.53 15.20 8.30
N GLU A 319 14.52 14.73 7.54
CA GLU A 319 14.43 13.55 6.67
C GLU A 319 14.03 12.28 7.43
N THR A 320 14.33 12.20 8.73
CA THR A 320 13.96 11.06 9.58
C THR A 320 12.45 10.92 9.78
N LEU A 321 11.70 12.02 9.63
CA LEU A 321 10.25 12.07 9.81
C LEU A 321 9.49 11.83 8.50
N LYS A 322 10.19 11.84 7.35
CA LYS A 322 9.61 11.54 6.05
C LYS A 322 9.32 10.05 5.90
N VAL A 323 8.18 9.75 5.29
CA VAL A 323 7.67 8.40 5.07
C VAL A 323 7.70 8.06 3.58
N VAL A 324 7.96 6.79 3.29
CA VAL A 324 7.91 6.25 1.92
C VAL A 324 6.48 6.26 1.39
N ASP A 325 5.53 5.95 2.27
CA ASP A 325 4.11 5.78 1.97
C ASP A 325 3.30 6.33 3.15
N ASP A 326 2.34 7.21 2.86
CA ASP A 326 1.46 7.79 3.88
C ASP A 326 0.15 7.01 4.06
N GLY A 327 -0.03 5.91 3.32
CA GLY A 327 -1.18 5.02 3.40
C GLY A 327 -2.44 5.58 2.77
N LYS A 328 -2.37 6.74 2.09
CA LYS A 328 -3.55 7.38 1.48
C LYS A 328 -3.92 6.81 0.11
N GLY A 329 -3.11 5.91 -0.44
CA GLY A 329 -3.39 5.24 -1.71
C GLY A 329 -3.17 6.12 -2.96
N TRP A 330 -2.37 7.19 -2.83
CA TRP A 330 -2.01 8.06 -3.94
C TRP A 330 -0.57 7.82 -4.38
N VAL A 331 -0.33 7.93 -5.69
CA VAL A 331 1.00 7.94 -6.27
C VAL A 331 1.22 9.26 -7.01
N TRP A 332 2.38 9.85 -6.81
CA TRP A 332 2.72 11.18 -7.29
C TRP A 332 3.90 11.10 -8.23
N LEU A 333 3.88 11.95 -9.26
CA LEU A 333 5.07 12.35 -9.99
C LEU A 333 5.37 13.80 -9.64
N ALA A 334 6.54 14.09 -9.11
CA ALA A 334 6.94 15.45 -8.77
C ALA A 334 8.28 15.82 -9.40
N ALA A 335 8.42 17.10 -9.74
CA ALA A 335 9.67 17.71 -10.17
C ALA A 335 10.46 18.21 -8.96
N GLU A 336 11.77 18.01 -9.02
CA GLU A 336 12.75 18.44 -8.03
C GLU A 336 13.87 19.21 -8.73
N MET A 337 14.29 20.32 -8.13
CA MET A 337 15.36 21.17 -8.66
C MET A 337 16.54 21.08 -7.70
N SER A 338 17.44 20.15 -7.98
CA SER A 338 18.69 19.96 -7.25
C SER A 338 19.84 20.72 -7.94
N PRO A 339 21.01 20.86 -7.30
CA PRO A 339 22.21 21.35 -7.96
C PRO A 339 22.59 20.59 -9.25
N GLY A 340 22.11 19.35 -9.41
CA GLY A 340 22.28 18.54 -10.62
C GLY A 340 21.31 18.89 -11.76
N GLY A 341 20.42 19.86 -11.56
CA GLY A 341 19.40 20.28 -12.51
C GLY A 341 18.01 19.74 -12.18
N LEU A 342 17.12 19.82 -13.16
CA LEU A 342 15.73 19.39 -13.02
C LEU A 342 15.59 17.88 -13.17
N ALA A 343 15.00 17.24 -12.16
CA ALA A 343 14.68 15.83 -12.13
C ALA A 343 13.17 15.60 -11.88
N ILE A 344 12.71 14.37 -12.11
CA ILE A 344 11.39 13.90 -11.67
C ILE A 344 11.54 12.65 -10.81
N GLU A 345 10.65 12.52 -9.84
CA GLU A 345 10.66 11.44 -8.86
C GLU A 345 9.25 10.96 -8.55
N LEU A 346 9.13 9.70 -8.12
CA LEU A 346 7.87 9.10 -7.69
C LEU A 346 7.74 9.09 -6.17
N PHE A 347 6.53 9.33 -5.68
CA PHE A 347 6.21 9.31 -4.26
C PHE A 347 4.93 8.53 -4.01
N LYS A 348 4.85 7.85 -2.87
CA LYS A 348 3.59 7.33 -2.30
C LYS A 348 3.11 8.15 -1.10
N SER A 349 3.79 9.26 -0.83
CA SER A 349 3.43 10.25 0.17
C SER A 349 3.45 11.64 -0.45
N VAL A 350 2.78 12.61 0.17
CA VAL A 350 2.71 13.98 -0.36
C VAL A 350 4.14 14.54 -0.57
N PRO A 351 4.50 15.00 -1.80
CA PRO A 351 5.87 15.43 -2.13
C PRO A 351 6.14 16.87 -1.66
N PHE A 352 6.16 17.10 -0.34
CA PHE A 352 6.41 18.42 0.25
C PHE A 352 7.75 19.01 -0.19
N GLY A 353 7.77 20.33 -0.45
CA GLY A 353 8.94 21.05 -0.94
C GLY A 353 9.31 20.74 -2.40
N LYS A 354 8.56 19.87 -3.07
CA LYS A 354 8.74 19.53 -4.48
C LYS A 354 7.50 19.93 -5.28
N ARG A 355 7.61 19.92 -6.60
CA ARG A 355 6.57 20.40 -7.51
C ARG A 355 5.78 19.23 -8.05
N ALA A 356 4.61 18.97 -7.46
CA ALA A 356 3.71 17.93 -7.95
C ALA A 356 3.28 18.22 -9.40
N LEU A 357 3.55 17.26 -10.29
CA LEU A 357 3.20 17.31 -11.71
C LEU A 357 1.95 16.49 -11.98
N LEU A 358 1.90 15.26 -11.44
CA LEU A 358 0.79 14.33 -11.57
C LEU A 358 0.48 13.72 -10.20
N VAL A 359 -0.79 13.39 -9.99
CA VAL A 359 -1.24 12.52 -8.91
C VAL A 359 -2.25 11.53 -9.47
N ALA A 360 -2.17 10.26 -9.08
CA ALA A 360 -3.14 9.23 -9.47
C ALA A 360 -3.51 8.36 -8.28
N LYS A 361 -4.73 7.82 -8.30
CA LYS A 361 -5.15 6.78 -7.37
C LYS A 361 -4.35 5.54 -7.71
N GLN A 362 -3.67 4.95 -6.71
CA GLN A 362 -2.82 3.79 -6.96
C GLN A 362 -3.62 2.59 -7.47
N SER A 363 -4.88 2.48 -7.06
CA SER A 363 -5.82 1.45 -7.53
C SER A 363 -6.27 1.63 -8.99
N ASP A 364 -6.20 2.84 -9.55
CA ASP A 364 -6.61 3.15 -10.92
C ASP A 364 -5.76 4.26 -11.54
N VAL A 365 -4.52 3.89 -11.84
CA VAL A 365 -3.57 4.78 -12.51
C VAL A 365 -3.99 5.08 -13.95
N ASP A 366 -4.63 4.12 -14.62
CA ASP A 366 -5.02 4.24 -16.03
C ASP A 366 -6.09 5.31 -16.23
N GLU A 367 -7.04 5.45 -15.29
CA GLU A 367 -8.03 6.52 -15.33
C GLU A 367 -7.37 7.89 -15.43
N MET A 368 -6.35 8.16 -14.61
CA MET A 368 -5.65 9.44 -14.62
C MET A 368 -5.04 9.73 -16.00
N PHE A 369 -4.32 8.77 -16.58
CA PHE A 369 -3.69 8.97 -17.89
C PHE A 369 -4.68 9.00 -19.06
N SER A 370 -5.88 8.45 -18.90
CA SER A 370 -6.95 8.57 -19.89
C SER A 370 -7.58 9.97 -19.91
N LYS A 371 -7.42 10.74 -18.83
CA LYS A 371 -8.06 12.05 -18.63
C LYS A 371 -7.09 13.20 -18.39
N VAL A 372 -5.79 12.93 -18.30
CA VAL A 372 -4.80 13.94 -17.90
C VAL A 372 -4.87 15.21 -18.75
N ASN A 373 -4.84 16.35 -18.06
CA ASN A 373 -4.75 17.69 -18.60
C ASN A 373 -3.29 18.14 -18.50
N TRP A 374 -2.54 17.90 -19.57
CA TRP A 374 -1.12 18.25 -19.63
C TRP A 374 -0.84 19.74 -19.46
N ALA A 375 -1.80 20.63 -19.73
CA ALA A 375 -1.61 22.07 -19.50
C ALA A 375 -1.41 22.38 -18.01
N VAL A 376 -2.12 21.68 -17.12
CA VAL A 376 -1.97 21.84 -15.67
C VAL A 376 -0.60 21.33 -15.19
N ALA A 377 -0.20 20.14 -15.64
CA ALA A 377 1.10 19.57 -15.31
C ALA A 377 2.26 20.46 -15.81
N LEU A 378 2.13 21.03 -17.01
CA LEU A 378 3.11 21.97 -17.57
C LEU A 378 3.12 23.30 -16.82
N GLY A 379 1.95 23.87 -16.51
CA GLY A 379 1.89 25.08 -15.69
C GLY A 379 2.54 24.89 -14.32
N ASN A 380 2.49 23.68 -13.75
CA ASN A 380 3.17 23.38 -12.49
C ASN A 380 4.69 23.30 -12.61
N ILE A 381 5.23 22.74 -13.70
CA ILE A 381 6.68 22.70 -13.90
C ILE A 381 7.25 24.10 -14.19
N GLU A 382 6.49 24.96 -14.86
CA GLU A 382 6.89 26.35 -15.11
C GLU A 382 7.06 27.15 -13.82
N LYS A 383 6.21 26.90 -12.82
CA LYS A 383 6.36 27.50 -11.49
C LYS A 383 7.64 27.04 -10.78
N THR A 384 8.21 25.90 -11.15
CA THR A 384 9.54 25.45 -10.65
C THR A 384 10.65 26.35 -11.16
N PHE A 385 10.54 26.85 -12.40
CA PHE A 385 11.49 27.78 -13.01
C PHE A 385 11.31 29.23 -12.56
N GLY A 386 10.50 29.47 -11.52
CA GLY A 386 10.19 30.82 -11.03
C GLY A 386 8.99 31.47 -11.71
N GLY A 387 8.28 30.74 -12.57
CA GLY A 387 7.11 31.24 -13.30
C GLY A 387 7.47 32.24 -14.42
N PRO A 388 6.48 32.73 -15.17
CA PRO A 388 6.69 33.58 -16.35
C PRO A 388 7.35 34.95 -16.03
N LEU A 389 7.49 35.30 -14.75
CA LEU A 389 8.07 36.56 -14.29
C LEU A 389 9.57 36.47 -13.98
N ILE A 390 10.13 35.27 -13.85
CA ILE A 390 11.56 35.10 -13.58
C ILE A 390 12.27 34.85 -14.91
N LYS A 391 13.00 35.87 -15.39
CA LYS A 391 13.97 35.68 -16.48
C LYS A 391 15.04 34.71 -15.98
N GLN A 392 15.07 33.50 -16.55
CA GLN A 392 16.25 32.64 -16.45
C GLN A 392 17.44 33.43 -17.00
N ARG A 393 18.48 33.57 -16.19
CA ARG A 393 19.72 34.29 -16.54
C ARG A 393 20.71 33.34 -17.20
#